data_AF-A0A257KZ51-F1
#
_entry.id   AF-A0A257KZ51-F1
#
_cell.length_a   1.000
_cell.length_b   1.000
_cell.length_c   1.000
_cell.angle_alpha   90.00
_cell.angle_beta   90.00
_cell.angle_gamma   90.00
#
_symmetry.space_group_name_H-M   'P 1'
#
loop_
_entity.id
_entity.type
_entity.pdbx_description
1 polymer ?
#
loop_
_entity_poly.entity_id
_entity_poly.type
_entity_poly.pdbx_seq_one_letter_code
_entity_poly.pdbx_strand_id
1 'polypeptide(L)' 'MDTVPAITHPCWYRLASGRLSLLRTGHPATEMLISRMSRSSAPVMVRASELFSYFSRWADVLPDELAQIRRL' A
#
# COMPACT_ATOMS: atom_id res chain seq x y z
N MET A 1 2.68 -17.37 -5.76
CA MET A 1 1.49 -16.58 -5.36
C MET A 1 1.90 -15.69 -4.21
N ASP A 2 2.19 -14.43 -4.50
CA ASP A 2 2.54 -13.44 -3.48
C ASP A 2 1.32 -13.13 -2.63
N THR A 3 1.26 -13.74 -1.45
CA THR A 3 0.14 -13.60 -0.51
C THR A 3 0.08 -12.19 0.11
N VAL A 4 -1.07 -11.55 0.10
CA VAL A 4 -1.22 -10.21 0.71
C VAL A 4 -0.83 -10.27 2.20
N PRO A 5 0.09 -9.42 2.70
CA PRO A 5 0.44 -9.39 4.11
C PRO A 5 -0.80 -9.13 4.97
N ALA A 6 -0.90 -9.82 6.11
CA ALA A 6 -2.00 -9.60 7.06
C ALA A 6 -2.13 -8.12 7.43
N ILE A 7 -3.36 -7.65 7.72
CA ILE A 7 -3.61 -6.24 8.08
C ILE A 7 -2.80 -5.79 9.31
N THR A 8 -2.46 -6.71 10.21
CA THR A 8 -1.64 -6.47 11.40
C THR A 8 -0.14 -6.38 11.09
N HIS A 9 0.28 -6.66 9.86
CA HIS A 9 1.69 -6.62 9.48
C HIS A 9 2.22 -5.18 9.48
N PRO A 10 3.40 -4.92 10.07
CA PRO A 10 3.94 -3.56 10.23
C PRO A 10 4.24 -2.85 8.90
N CYS A 11 4.33 -3.57 7.78
CA CYS A 11 4.55 -2.96 6.45
C CYS A 11 3.47 -1.93 6.11
N TRP A 12 2.20 -2.19 6.45
CA TRP A 12 1.08 -1.28 6.16
C TRP A 12 1.20 0.02 6.94
N TYR A 13 1.60 -0.08 8.21
CA TYR A 13 1.85 1.09 9.04
C TYR A 13 3.03 1.92 8.51
N ARG A 14 4.13 1.26 8.14
CA ARG A 14 5.31 1.93 7.56
C ARG A 14 5.03 2.60 6.23
N LEU A 15 4.22 1.98 5.38
CA LEU A 15 3.73 2.57 4.13
C LEU A 15 2.91 3.82 4.40
N ALA A 16 1.89 3.69 5.26
CA ALA A 16 0.99 4.78 5.63
C ALA A 16 1.70 5.94 6.37
N SER A 17 2.81 5.67 7.07
CA SER A 17 3.57 6.68 7.80
C SER A 17 4.50 7.53 6.92
N GLY A 18 4.66 7.18 5.63
CA GLY A 18 5.45 7.99 4.69
C GLY A 18 6.35 7.19 3.73
N ARG A 19 6.35 5.85 3.78
CA ARG A 19 7.10 5.03 2.81
C ARG A 19 6.36 4.78 1.49
N LEU A 20 5.14 5.29 1.34
CA LEU A 20 4.37 5.22 0.09
C LEU A 20 5.10 5.81 -1.13
N SER A 21 5.95 6.82 -0.94
CA SER A 21 6.77 7.42 -2.00
C SER A 21 7.92 6.53 -2.48
N LEU A 22 8.28 5.49 -1.72
CA LEU A 22 9.30 4.51 -2.11
C LEU A 22 8.73 3.40 -2.98
N LEU A 23 7.40 3.26 -3.04
CA LEU A 23 6.74 2.25 -3.85
C LEU A 23 6.88 2.63 -5.33
N ARG A 24 7.55 1.77 -6.10
CA ARG A 24 7.61 1.92 -7.55
C ARG A 24 6.49 1.11 -8.17
N THR A 25 5.59 1.78 -8.88
CA THR A 25 4.45 1.16 -9.55
C THR A 25 4.36 1.68 -10.98
N GLY A 26 3.97 0.81 -11.91
CA GLY A 26 3.58 1.20 -13.27
C GLY A 26 2.08 1.38 -13.42
N HIS A 27 1.30 1.19 -12.35
CA HIS A 27 -0.15 1.22 -12.40
C HIS A 27 -0.68 2.62 -12.05
N PRO A 28 -1.34 3.31 -12.99
CA PRO A 28 -1.82 4.68 -12.76
C PRO A 28 -2.82 4.76 -11.60
N ALA A 29 -3.62 3.71 -11.38
CA ALA A 29 -4.53 3.65 -10.23
C ALA A 29 -3.76 3.67 -8.88
N THR A 30 -2.61 3.01 -8.81
CA THR A 30 -1.77 2.97 -7.61
C THR A 30 -1.03 4.30 -7.42
N GLU A 31 -0.56 4.95 -8.49
CA GLU A 31 0.01 6.31 -8.43
C GLU A 31 -1.01 7.34 -7.92
N MET A 32 -2.26 7.26 -8.39
CA MET A 32 -3.36 8.11 -7.91
C MET A 32 -3.66 7.85 -6.42
N LEU A 33 -3.66 6.58 -5.99
CA LEU A 33 -3.82 6.22 -4.58
C LEU A 33 -2.70 6.80 -3.72
N ILE A 34 -1.43 6.64 -4.12
CA ILE A 34 -0.26 7.20 -3.43
C ILE A 34 -0.41 8.72 -3.32
N SER A 35 -0.76 9.39 -4.42
CA SER A 35 -0.93 10.85 -4.46
C SER A 35 -2.08 11.33 -3.57
N ARG A 36 -3.16 10.56 -3.46
CA ARG A 36 -4.27 10.83 -2.53
C ARG A 36 -3.84 10.62 -1.09
N MET A 37 -3.12 9.54 -0.79
CA MET A 37 -2.64 9.20 0.54
C MET A 37 -1.63 10.19 1.10
N SER A 38 -0.73 10.71 0.24
CA SER A 38 0.25 11.74 0.60
C SER A 38 -0.41 13.08 0.97
N ARG A 39 -1.60 13.37 0.43
CA ARG A 39 -2.39 14.56 0.74
C ARG A 39 -3.44 14.33 1.83
N SER A 40 -3.63 13.09 2.25
CA SER A 40 -4.66 12.73 3.22
C SER A 40 -4.18 13.06 4.64
N SER A 41 -4.97 13.87 5.34
CA SER A 41 -4.79 14.17 6.77
C SER A 41 -5.37 13.08 7.69
N ALA A 42 -5.82 11.95 7.12
CA ALA A 42 -6.40 10.86 7.89
C ALA A 42 -5.36 10.21 8.83
N PRO A 43 -5.78 9.67 9.99
CA PRO A 43 -4.90 8.94 10.89
C PRO A 43 -4.15 7.81 10.18
N VAL A 44 -2.90 7.55 10.58
CA VAL A 44 -2.04 6.53 9.95
C VAL A 44 -2.72 5.15 9.92
N MET A 45 -3.44 4.78 10.98
CA MET A 45 -4.18 3.51 11.03
C MET A 45 -5.28 3.42 9.97
N VAL A 46 -6.00 4.52 9.71
CA VAL A 46 -7.04 4.57 8.68
C VAL A 46 -6.43 4.41 7.29
N ARG A 47 -5.31 5.12 7.04
CA ARG A 47 -4.56 5.00 5.79
C ARG A 47 -4.01 3.58 5.58
N ALA A 48 -3.47 2.96 6.62
CA ALA A 48 -2.98 1.59 6.57
C ALA A 48 -4.08 0.58 6.23
N SER A 49 -5.27 0.73 6.84
CA SER A 49 -6.42 -0.12 6.52
C SER A 49 -6.89 0.06 5.08
N GLU A 50 -6.90 1.29 4.57
CA GLU A 50 -7.31 1.57 3.19
C GLU A 50 -6.31 1.02 2.17
N LEU A 51 -5.00 1.12 2.44
CA LEU A 51 -3.96 0.47 1.66
C LEU A 51 -4.13 -1.05 1.64
N PHE A 52 -4.32 -1.67 2.80
CA PHE A 52 -4.57 -3.11 2.90
C PHE A 52 -5.79 -3.52 2.06
N SER A 53 -6.91 -2.80 2.17
CA SER A 53 -8.12 -3.10 1.39
C SER A 53 -7.90 -2.96 -0.12
N TYR A 54 -7.17 -1.94 -0.56
CA TYR A 54 -6.84 -1.73 -1.97
C TYR A 54 -5.96 -2.86 -2.51
N PHE A 55 -4.83 -3.14 -1.87
CA PHE A 55 -3.90 -4.16 -2.33
C PHE A 55 -4.46 -5.58 -2.17
N SER A 56 -5.33 -5.82 -1.18
CA SER A 56 -6.06 -7.09 -1.07
C SER A 56 -7.01 -7.33 -2.24
N ARG A 57 -7.69 -6.27 -2.70
CA ARG A 57 -8.63 -6.35 -3.82
C ARG A 57 -7.93 -6.55 -5.16
N TRP A 58 -6.74 -5.98 -5.33
CA TRP A 58 -6.00 -6.00 -6.59
C TRP A 58 -4.76 -6.90 -6.54
N ALA A 59 -4.72 -7.86 -5.62
CA ALA A 59 -3.54 -8.69 -5.36
C ALA A 59 -3.07 -9.48 -6.59
N ASP A 60 -4.02 -9.95 -7.42
CA ASP A 60 -3.70 -10.68 -8.64
C ASP A 60 -3.08 -9.81 -9.74
N VAL A 61 -3.33 -8.49 -9.70
CA VAL A 61 -2.88 -7.52 -10.70
C VAL A 61 -1.62 -6.77 -10.26
N LEU A 62 -1.36 -6.71 -8.95
CA LEU A 62 -0.25 -5.97 -8.34
C LEU A 62 0.75 -6.89 -7.61
N PRO A 63 1.22 -8.01 -8.21
CA PRO A 63 2.13 -8.92 -7.53
C PRO A 63 3.49 -8.26 -7.23
N ASP A 64 3.98 -7.40 -8.14
CA ASP A 64 5.26 -6.70 -8.00
C ASP A 64 5.23 -5.65 -6.88
N GLU A 65 4.14 -4.89 -6.76
CA GLU A 65 3.95 -3.94 -5.67
C GLU A 65 3.83 -4.66 -4.32
N LEU A 66 3.08 -5.76 -4.25
CA LEU A 66 2.99 -6.57 -3.03
C LEU A 66 4.36 -7.12 -2.60
N ALA A 67 5.18 -7.56 -3.56
CA ALA A 67 6.53 -8.01 -3.29
C ALA A 67 7.44 -6.86 -2.79
N GLN A 68 7.25 -5.63 -3.27
CA GLN A 68 7.96 -4.45 -2.75
C GLN A 68 7.50 -4.07 -1.34
N ILE A 69 6.18 -4.04 -1.11
CA ILE A 69 5.54 -3.70 0.17
C ILE A 69 6.06 -4.60 1.30
N ARG A 70 6.24 -5.89 1.03
CA ARG A 70 6.79 -6.86 1.99
C ARG A 70 8.22 -6.55 2.44
N ARG A 71 8.99 -5.85 1.60
CA ARG A 71 10.41 -5.53 1.87
C ARG A 71 10.60 -4.19 2.59
N LEU A 72 9.56 -3.36 2.70
CA LEU A 72 9.57 -2.04 3.33
C LEU A 72 9.21 -2.10 4.84
#